data_AF-A0A8E7P594-F1
#
_entry.id   AF-A0A8E7P594-F1
#
_cell.length_a   1.000
_cell.length_b   1.000
_cell.length_c   1.000
_cell.angle_alpha   90.00
_cell.angle_beta   90.00
_cell.angle_gamma   90.00
#
_symmetry.space_group_name_H-M   'P 1'
#
loop_
_entity.id
_entity.type
_entity.pdbx_description
1 polymer ?
#
loop_
_entity_poly.entity_id
_entity_poly.type
_entity_poly.pdbx_seq_one_letter_code
_entity_poly.pdbx_strand_id
1 'polypeptide(L)'
;MIKYTAGAMTITLPESFTYEGEHVEFSSSSLSAVYGAHAMPYDDAIGFNLSYEMSGRGSVVNGITVDSYGEVVVYSGPLDEPENYEHFDDAPFDTYFEPPAEFIAEIAIYYR
;
A
#
# COMPACT_ATOMS: atom_id res chain seq x y z
N MET A 1 1.85 -4.90 -15.12
CA MET A 1 0.76 -4.50 -14.19
C MET A 1 0.46 -5.65 -13.25
N ILE A 2 0.54 -5.40 -11.95
CA ILE A 2 0.14 -6.34 -10.90
C ILE A 2 -1.36 -6.22 -10.67
N LYS A 3 -2.00 -7.33 -10.32
CA LYS A 3 -3.40 -7.39 -9.95
C LYS A 3 -3.57 -8.24 -8.69
N TYR A 4 -4.33 -7.72 -7.73
CA TYR A 4 -4.65 -8.42 -6.50
C TYR A 4 -6.13 -8.19 -6.14
N THR A 5 -6.80 -9.22 -5.62
CA THR A 5 -8.25 -9.20 -5.32
C THR A 5 -8.49 -9.73 -3.91
N ALA A 6 -9.24 -8.97 -3.11
CA ALA A 6 -9.66 -9.31 -1.75
C ALA A 6 -11.14 -8.97 -1.57
N GLY A 7 -11.97 -9.99 -1.35
CA GLY A 7 -13.43 -9.81 -1.35
C GLY A 7 -13.93 -9.28 -2.69
N ALA A 8 -14.79 -8.25 -2.65
CA ALA A 8 -15.26 -7.53 -3.84
C ALA A 8 -14.24 -6.54 -4.42
N MET A 9 -13.18 -6.21 -3.68
CA MET A 9 -12.21 -5.17 -4.06
C MET A 9 -11.04 -5.76 -4.86
N THR A 10 -10.65 -5.07 -5.93
CA THR A 10 -9.50 -5.42 -6.76
C THR A 10 -8.63 -4.19 -6.98
N ILE A 11 -7.32 -4.32 -6.74
CA ILE A 11 -6.33 -3.30 -7.06
C ILE A 11 -5.50 -3.74 -8.28
N THR A 12 -5.15 -2.77 -9.11
CA THR A 12 -4.12 -2.88 -10.14
C THR A 12 -3.11 -1.75 -9.99
N LEU A 13 -1.82 -2.07 -10.14
CA LEU A 13 -0.73 -1.09 -10.07
C LEU A 13 0.45 -1.49 -10.99
N PRO A 14 1.33 -0.55 -11.35
CA PRO A 14 2.54 -0.84 -12.12
C PRO A 14 3.45 -1.86 -11.45
N GLU A 15 4.22 -2.62 -12.22
CA GLU A 15 5.15 -3.63 -11.66
C GLU A 15 6.38 -3.02 -10.99
N SER A 16 6.65 -1.74 -11.23
CA SER A 16 7.79 -1.05 -10.68
C SER A 16 7.65 0.46 -10.78
N PHE A 17 8.51 1.18 -10.07
CA PHE A 17 8.83 2.58 -10.34
C PHE A 17 10.33 2.82 -10.24
N THR A 18 10.79 4.00 -10.68
CA THR A 18 12.18 4.44 -10.47
C THR A 18 12.19 5.67 -9.59
N TYR A 19 13.01 5.68 -8.54
CA TYR A 19 13.18 6.81 -7.63
C TYR A 19 14.67 7.04 -7.39
N GLU A 20 15.16 8.27 -7.64
CA GLU A 20 16.57 8.64 -7.46
C GLU A 20 17.59 7.69 -8.15
N GLY A 21 17.17 7.01 -9.23
CA GLY A 21 18.00 6.04 -9.96
C GLY A 21 17.96 4.60 -9.42
N GLU A 22 17.25 4.36 -8.32
CA GLU A 22 16.91 3.02 -7.84
C GLU A 22 15.64 2.52 -8.55
N HIS A 23 15.69 1.26 -9.02
CA HIS A 23 14.54 0.58 -9.58
C HIS A 23 13.88 -0.30 -8.51
N VAL A 24 12.62 0.00 -8.18
CA VAL A 24 11.85 -0.74 -7.17
C VAL A 24 10.84 -1.61 -7.89
N GLU A 25 10.97 -2.93 -7.77
CA GLU A 25 10.08 -3.91 -8.38
C GLU A 25 9.09 -4.49 -7.37
N PHE A 26 7.89 -4.77 -7.84
CA PHE A 26 6.77 -5.29 -7.06
C PHE A 26 6.30 -6.63 -7.61
N SER A 27 5.56 -7.36 -6.78
CA SER A 27 4.80 -8.53 -7.20
C SER A 27 3.47 -8.59 -6.46
N SER A 28 2.62 -9.58 -6.77
CA SER A 28 1.37 -9.75 -6.04
C SER A 28 1.57 -10.03 -4.55
N SER A 29 2.73 -10.58 -4.13
CA SER A 29 3.04 -10.79 -2.71
C SER A 29 3.50 -9.52 -2.00
N SER A 30 3.80 -8.44 -2.73
CA SER A 30 4.04 -7.12 -2.16
C SER A 30 2.76 -6.47 -1.67
N LEU A 31 1.58 -7.01 -2.02
CA LEU A 31 0.29 -6.50 -1.63
C LEU A 31 -0.35 -7.35 -0.53
N SER A 32 -0.90 -6.69 0.47
CA SER A 32 -1.77 -7.29 1.49
C SER A 32 -3.08 -6.51 1.58
N ALA A 33 -4.18 -7.24 1.76
CA ALA A 33 -5.47 -6.61 2.02
C ALA A 33 -5.54 -6.10 3.46
N VAL A 34 -6.08 -4.91 3.63
CA VAL A 34 -6.33 -4.31 4.94
C VAL A 34 -7.83 -4.35 5.21
N TYR A 35 -8.19 -4.78 6.42
CA TYR A 35 -9.58 -4.89 6.86
C TYR A 35 -9.78 -4.02 8.10
N GLY A 36 -11.03 -3.58 8.34
CA GLY A 36 -11.34 -2.82 9.56
C GLY A 36 -11.04 -3.63 10.83
N ALA A 37 -10.77 -2.94 11.94
CA ALA A 37 -10.41 -3.55 13.23
C ALA A 37 -11.45 -4.55 13.80
N HIS A 38 -12.68 -4.51 13.30
CA HIS A 38 -13.78 -5.39 13.68
C HIS A 38 -14.29 -6.26 12.53
N ALA A 39 -13.47 -6.43 11.48
CA ALA A 39 -13.84 -7.20 10.31
C ALA A 39 -14.14 -8.66 10.69
N MET A 40 -15.28 -9.14 10.22
CA MET A 40 -15.67 -10.54 10.29
C MET A 40 -15.11 -11.30 9.09
N PRO A 41 -15.06 -12.65 9.15
CA PRO A 41 -14.84 -13.45 7.96
C PRO A 41 -15.84 -13.02 6.87
N TYR A 42 -15.34 -12.83 5.65
CA TYR A 42 -16.08 -12.37 4.46
C TYR A 42 -16.39 -10.87 4.39
N ASP A 43 -15.98 -10.05 5.35
CA ASP A 43 -16.03 -8.60 5.17
C ASP A 43 -15.08 -8.16 4.05
N ASP A 44 -15.48 -7.09 3.36
CA ASP A 44 -14.66 -6.50 2.31
C ASP A 44 -13.44 -5.77 2.90
N ALA A 45 -12.34 -5.78 2.14
CA ALA A 45 -11.18 -4.98 2.47
C ALA A 45 -11.52 -3.48 2.43
N ILE A 46 -10.89 -2.69 3.29
CA ILE A 46 -10.96 -1.23 3.26
C ILE A 46 -9.87 -0.61 2.38
N GLY A 47 -8.93 -1.43 1.91
CA GLY A 47 -7.82 -1.02 1.04
C GLY A 47 -6.72 -2.08 1.04
N PHE A 48 -5.52 -1.66 0.66
CA PHE A 48 -4.35 -2.52 0.53
C PHE A 48 -3.11 -1.84 1.11
N ASN A 49 -2.19 -2.62 1.66
CA ASN A 49 -0.83 -2.16 1.94
C ASN A 49 0.11 -2.71 0.85
N LEU A 50 0.98 -1.84 0.33
CA LEU A 50 2.08 -2.18 -0.56
C LEU A 50 3.39 -2.16 0.24
N SER A 51 4.03 -3.32 0.38
CA SER A 51 5.27 -3.50 1.14
C SER A 51 6.45 -3.83 0.22
N TYR A 52 7.56 -3.13 0.42
CA TYR A 52 8.77 -3.27 -0.40
C TYR A 52 10.02 -2.73 0.31
N GLU A 53 11.18 -2.99 -0.26
CA GLU A 53 12.47 -2.50 0.23
C GLU A 53 13.00 -1.38 -0.67
N MET A 54 13.61 -0.37 -0.07
CA MET A 54 14.31 0.71 -0.76
C MET A 54 15.69 0.95 -0.16
N SER A 55 16.67 1.13 -1.03
CA SER A 55 18.05 1.43 -0.65
C SER A 55 18.10 2.75 0.11
N GLY A 56 18.65 2.71 1.33
CA GLY A 56 18.75 3.89 2.20
C GLY A 56 17.47 4.27 2.94
N ARG A 57 16.37 3.56 2.72
CA ARG A 57 15.10 3.71 3.47
C ARG A 57 14.65 2.43 4.19
N GLY A 58 15.24 1.28 3.86
CA GLY A 58 14.86 0.00 4.46
C GLY A 58 13.49 -0.46 3.96
N SER A 59 12.73 -1.09 4.83
CA SER A 59 11.37 -1.51 4.53
C SER A 59 10.45 -0.29 4.45
N VAL A 60 9.53 -0.31 3.49
CA VAL A 60 8.52 0.73 3.25
C VAL A 60 7.17 0.05 3.12
N VAL A 61 6.14 0.65 3.75
CA VAL A 61 4.75 0.22 3.61
C VAL A 61 3.88 1.42 3.26
N ASN A 62 3.16 1.32 2.14
CA ASN A 62 2.20 2.33 1.71
C ASN A 62 0.77 1.79 1.74
N GLY A 63 -0.10 2.44 2.49
CA GLY A 63 -1.54 2.21 2.47
C GLY A 63 -2.16 2.80 1.21
N ILE A 64 -3.04 2.05 0.55
CA ILE A 64 -3.72 2.44 -0.68
C ILE A 64 -5.21 2.17 -0.50
N THR A 65 -6.03 3.21 -0.65
CA THR A 65 -7.49 3.12 -0.49
C THR A 65 -8.22 4.01 -1.51
N VAL A 66 -9.54 4.01 -1.45
CA VAL A 66 -10.41 4.90 -2.21
C VAL A 66 -11.07 5.85 -1.22
N ASP A 67 -10.99 7.15 -1.48
CA ASP A 67 -11.64 8.16 -0.64
C ASP A 67 -13.17 8.21 -0.85
N SER A 68 -13.84 9.13 -0.14
CA SER A 68 -15.29 9.32 -0.26
C SER A 68 -15.77 9.80 -1.64
N TYR A 69 -14.88 10.28 -2.49
CA TYR A 69 -15.17 10.74 -3.86
C TYR A 69 -14.87 9.69 -4.92
N GLY A 70 -14.33 8.53 -4.53
CA GLY A 70 -13.95 7.48 -5.47
C GLY A 70 -12.52 7.63 -6.01
N GLU A 71 -11.71 8.54 -5.46
CA GLU A 71 -10.34 8.75 -5.89
C GLU A 71 -9.38 7.82 -5.14
N VAL A 72 -8.37 7.31 -5.84
CA VAL A 72 -7.32 6.49 -5.23
C VAL A 72 -6.40 7.39 -4.40
N VAL A 73 -6.22 7.05 -3.13
CA VAL A 73 -5.32 7.73 -2.20
C VAL A 73 -4.22 6.77 -1.79
N VAL A 74 -2.97 7.24 -1.83
CA VAL A 74 -1.80 6.52 -1.35
C VAL A 74 -1.20 7.27 -0.17
N TYR A 75 -1.11 6.62 0.97
CA TYR A 75 -0.50 7.15 2.18
C TYR A 75 0.98 6.85 2.22
N SER A 76 1.74 7.70 2.89
CA SER A 76 3.18 7.51 3.11
C SER A 76 3.50 6.37 4.10
N GLY A 77 2.51 5.86 4.82
CA GLY A 77 2.59 4.76 5.79
C GLY A 77 1.44 3.75 5.61
N PRO A 78 1.35 2.71 6.45
CA PRO A 78 0.33 1.67 6.34
C PRO A 78 -1.09 2.19 6.63
N LEU A 79 -2.10 1.56 6.04
CA LEU A 79 -3.51 1.96 6.20
C LEU A 79 -4.06 1.61 7.60
N ASP A 80 -3.48 0.61 8.27
CA ASP A 80 -3.85 0.08 9.57
C ASP A 80 -2.82 0.43 10.67
N GLU A 81 -2.11 1.54 10.52
CA GLU A 81 -1.18 2.04 11.54
C GLU A 81 -1.91 2.28 12.88
N PRO A 82 -1.52 1.63 13.98
CA PRO A 82 -2.12 1.88 15.29
C PRO A 82 -1.76 3.29 15.78
N GLU A 83 -2.74 4.06 16.27
CA GLU A 83 -2.53 5.43 16.79
C GLU A 83 -1.46 5.54 17.89
N ASN A 84 -1.22 4.44 18.63
CA ASN A 84 -0.26 4.38 19.73
C ASN A 84 0.90 3.39 19.45
N TYR A 85 1.26 3.19 18.19
CA TYR A 85 2.39 2.32 17.85
C TYR A 85 3.71 2.98 18.26
N GLU A 86 4.26 2.58 19.41
CA GLU A 86 5.66 2.85 19.75
C GLU A 86 6.53 1.86 18.96
N HIS A 87 7.27 2.33 17.97
CA HIS A 87 8.27 1.51 17.25
C HIS A 87 9.29 1.00 18.27
N PHE A 88 9.22 -0.30 18.58
CA PHE A 88 9.90 -0.90 19.74
C PHE A 88 11.45 -0.89 19.64
N ASP A 89 12.01 -0.46 18.51
CA ASP A 89 13.45 -0.49 18.25
C ASP A 89 14.06 0.78 17.62
N ASP A 90 13.31 1.86 17.40
CA ASP A 90 13.79 3.04 16.63
C ASP A 90 14.46 2.65 15.29
N ALA A 91 14.21 1.45 14.75
CA ALA A 91 14.84 0.98 13.54
C ALA A 91 14.08 1.55 12.32
N PRO A 92 14.80 1.96 11.26
CA PRO A 92 14.26 2.74 10.15
C PRO A 92 13.37 1.95 9.17
N PHE A 93 12.78 0.83 9.59
CA PHE A 93 12.00 -0.07 8.73
C PHE A 93 10.56 0.42 8.44
N ASP A 94 10.16 1.58 8.97
CA ASP A 94 8.94 2.28 8.56
C ASP A 94 9.33 3.68 8.10
N THR A 95 10.06 3.78 6.99
CA THR A 95 10.34 5.08 6.41
C THR A 95 9.09 5.59 5.70
N TYR A 96 8.45 6.63 6.25
CA TYR A 96 7.42 7.37 5.53
C TYR A 96 7.96 7.80 4.16
N PHE A 97 7.30 7.32 3.11
CA PHE A 97 7.69 7.58 1.73
C PHE A 97 6.45 7.65 0.86
N GLU A 98 6.33 8.70 0.06
CA GLU A 98 5.28 8.81 -0.93
C GLU A 98 5.83 8.36 -2.29
N PRO A 99 5.23 7.34 -2.93
CA PRO A 99 5.66 6.92 -4.26
C PRO A 99 5.58 8.05 -5.30
N PRO A 100 6.32 7.95 -6.42
CA PRO A 100 6.25 8.95 -7.49
C PRO A 100 4.81 9.16 -8.00
N ALA A 101 4.42 10.41 -8.26
CA ALA A 101 3.06 10.74 -8.70
C ALA A 101 2.64 10.02 -9.98
N GLU A 102 3.58 9.74 -10.89
CA GLU A 102 3.36 8.95 -12.10
C GLU A 102 3.01 7.49 -11.81
N PHE A 103 3.61 6.89 -10.79
CA PHE A 103 3.23 5.56 -10.31
C PHE A 103 1.83 5.58 -9.70
N ILE A 104 1.54 6.58 -8.84
CA ILE A 104 0.24 6.73 -8.17
C ILE A 104 -0.90 6.90 -9.19
N ALA A 105 -0.67 7.68 -10.25
CA ALA A 105 -1.66 7.94 -11.30
C ALA A 105 -2.06 6.69 -12.11
N GLU A 106 -1.25 5.63 -12.09
CA GLU A 106 -1.54 4.36 -12.77
C GLU A 106 -2.20 3.33 -11.85
N ILE A 107 -2.34 3.63 -10.55
CA ILE A 107 -3.05 2.75 -9.60
C ILE A 107 -4.54 2.89 -9.82
N ALA A 108 -5.24 1.75 -9.81
CA ALA A 108 -6.69 1.73 -9.86
C ALA A 108 -7.27 0.67 -8.92
N ILE A 109 -8.38 1.04 -8.27
CA ILE A 109 -9.17 0.16 -7.43
C ILE A 109 -10.57 0.03 -8.03
N TYR A 110 -11.09 -1.18 -8.07
CA TYR A 110 -12.42 -1.49 -8.59
C TYR A 110 -13.18 -2.41 -7.64
N TYR A 111 -14.49 -2.22 -7.57
CA TYR A 111 -15.41 -3.10 -6.85
C TYR A 111 -16.18 -3.99 -7.84
N ARG A 112 -16.35 -5.26 -7.51
CA ARG A 112 -17.12 -6.24 -8.28
C ARG A 112 -18.57 -6.34 -7.85
#